data_AF-A0A960M4A7-F1
#
_entry.id   AF-A0A960M4A7-F1
#
_cell.length_a   1.000
_cell.length_b   1.000
_cell.length_c   1.000
_cell.angle_alpha   90.00
_cell.angle_beta   90.00
_cell.angle_gamma   90.00
#
_symmetry.space_group_name_H-M   'P 1'
#
loop_
_entity.id
_entity.type
_entity.pdbx_description
1 polymer ?
#
loop_
_entity_poly.entity_id
_entity_poly.type
_entity_poly.pdbx_seq_one_letter_code
_entity_poly.pdbx_strand_id
1 'polypeptide(L)'
;MSELSHPNDEVNEASYFNGNQDSSFLHPIDEAEDFYDPFSDLNLFLSKKIKKEIQESGSSGKWSGKIEANLLAKILPEFKQKFPKYRLGTSALKKVWEKVAYYYEKIQGQKGALKENGTLNLKFMIRENLKSSVSPYHLPPYTMAQQIATKLSECIASIEGEKPQLDHLTKVIWSVQKHLIKDLSAIQAKNPYEEYDKLDKLIVKTELEVTAKGENLDPLSLKRQVLKNLKAYSGVKSLLKDCQLTSTLSMILAEKLYNSSLITCHFSLKEKHAIEDFIRNQIEMGQYNELLTSDEHRLELIQRILALYTIAGELPKDLNDQSIRASIRHIKELSNDKNCALTPNLDQGLFVFINAEIHLMNEEKCYGEEAEDAIVKAYQKACALPKLSPSQMEQFELLIWKIIEEEGDLLSHTPPDIYTLLEKELGNILIDNPKQSFRMIISNALQFFKKVLETSMDDEKVENKVETWVAQNDMLIRTIHFDPKTSLLQLLEKGWKEQNLDEQTVNHERFIDVMEKKALETFPLLSSFQEELKVRLWILYKYLWYTIFSDGSSSTYERFLLWHQVLLKNRHPEWSKEKLNETLSKLSDQLIPLAPYENVS
;
A
#
# COMPACT_ATOMS: atom_id res chain seq x y z
N MET A 1 -46.27 28.00 -31.22
CA MET A 1 -45.52 27.59 -32.43
C MET A 1 -44.16 27.12 -31.94
N SER A 2 -43.79 25.86 -31.92
CA SER A 2 -44.43 24.61 -32.34
C SER A 2 -43.65 23.52 -31.60
N GLU A 3 -44.39 22.72 -30.83
CA GLU A 3 -43.95 21.47 -30.23
C GLU A 3 -43.55 20.48 -31.31
N LEU A 4 -42.58 19.61 -31.03
CA LEU A 4 -42.60 18.21 -31.46
C LEU A 4 -41.61 17.42 -30.59
N SER A 5 -42.21 16.63 -29.71
CA SER A 5 -41.69 15.51 -28.94
C SER A 5 -41.20 14.37 -29.83
N HIS A 6 -40.07 13.74 -29.45
CA HIS A 6 -39.76 12.37 -29.86
C HIS A 6 -39.48 11.49 -28.63
N PRO A 7 -39.88 10.21 -28.65
CA PRO A 7 -40.03 9.37 -27.47
C PRO A 7 -38.79 8.49 -27.20
N ASN A 8 -38.74 7.98 -25.97
CA ASN A 8 -37.87 6.90 -25.54
C ASN A 8 -38.07 5.65 -26.40
N ASP A 9 -37.01 5.13 -27.01
CA ASP A 9 -36.93 3.74 -27.46
C ASP A 9 -36.11 2.94 -26.44
N GLU A 10 -36.82 2.42 -25.45
CA GLU A 10 -36.44 1.18 -24.75
C GLU A 10 -36.62 0.02 -25.75
N VAL A 11 -35.53 -0.60 -26.19
CA VAL A 11 -35.61 -1.87 -26.91
C VAL A 11 -35.88 -2.96 -25.89
N ASN A 12 -37.18 -3.21 -25.68
CA ASN A 12 -37.70 -4.41 -25.03
C ASN A 12 -37.33 -5.64 -25.86
N GLU A 13 -36.57 -6.55 -25.25
CA GLU A 13 -36.47 -7.96 -25.63
C GLU A 13 -37.85 -8.63 -25.47
N ALA A 14 -38.70 -8.47 -26.48
CA ALA A 14 -39.94 -9.23 -26.59
C ALA A 14 -39.65 -10.63 -27.13
N SER A 15 -39.56 -11.56 -26.19
CA SER A 15 -40.19 -12.89 -26.24
C SER A 15 -41.04 -13.18 -27.48
N TYR A 16 -40.49 -13.93 -28.43
CA TYR A 16 -41.26 -14.82 -29.30
C TYR A 16 -40.35 -15.98 -29.74
N PHE A 17 -40.44 -17.13 -29.07
CA PHE A 17 -40.64 -18.39 -29.78
C PHE A 17 -41.31 -19.39 -28.85
N ASN A 18 -42.48 -19.83 -29.31
CA ASN A 18 -43.43 -20.70 -28.64
C ASN A 18 -42.79 -22.00 -28.16
N GLY A 19 -43.15 -22.38 -26.93
CA GLY A 19 -43.17 -23.78 -26.54
C GLY A 19 -44.21 -24.52 -27.37
N ASN A 20 -43.72 -25.36 -28.28
CA ASN A 20 -44.44 -26.55 -28.71
C ASN A 20 -43.42 -27.68 -28.76
N GLN A 21 -43.75 -28.75 -28.05
CA GLN A 21 -43.05 -30.02 -28.08
C GLN A 21 -42.98 -30.52 -29.53
N ASP A 22 -41.77 -30.72 -30.04
CA ASP A 22 -41.58 -31.68 -31.12
C ASP A 22 -40.22 -32.38 -31.01
N SER A 23 -40.30 -33.68 -31.27
CA SER A 23 -39.29 -34.75 -31.19
C SER A 23 -37.81 -34.41 -31.48
N SER A 24 -36.94 -34.77 -30.55
CA SER A 24 -35.67 -35.52 -30.76
C SER A 24 -34.65 -35.10 -31.83
N PHE A 25 -34.68 -33.88 -32.37
CA PHE A 25 -33.62 -33.41 -33.27
C PHE A 25 -32.51 -32.69 -32.50
N LEU A 26 -31.44 -33.43 -32.21
CA LEU A 26 -30.18 -32.84 -31.75
C LEU A 26 -29.52 -32.09 -32.92
N HIS A 27 -29.14 -30.83 -32.72
CA HIS A 27 -28.46 -30.03 -33.75
C HIS A 27 -27.00 -30.51 -33.91
N PRO A 28 -26.51 -30.80 -35.13
CA PRO A 28 -25.10 -31.09 -35.37
C PRO A 28 -24.23 -29.93 -34.87
N ILE A 29 -23.20 -30.23 -34.07
CA ILE A 29 -22.40 -29.18 -33.45
C ILE A 29 -21.61 -28.36 -34.48
N ASP A 30 -21.26 -28.96 -35.62
CA ASP A 30 -20.51 -28.35 -36.71
C ASP A 30 -21.33 -27.34 -37.52
N GLU A 31 -22.63 -27.24 -37.28
CA GLU A 31 -23.54 -26.25 -37.88
C GLU A 31 -23.92 -25.15 -36.88
N ALA A 32 -23.49 -25.25 -35.61
CA ALA A 32 -23.74 -24.24 -34.60
C ALA A 32 -22.70 -23.11 -34.63
N GLU A 33 -23.15 -21.85 -34.57
CA GLU A 33 -22.26 -20.68 -34.49
C GLU A 33 -21.29 -20.78 -33.30
N ASP A 34 -21.77 -21.31 -32.16
CA ASP A 34 -20.96 -21.55 -30.96
C ASP A 34 -19.74 -22.44 -31.24
N PHE A 35 -19.80 -23.37 -32.20
CA PHE A 35 -18.66 -24.23 -32.52
C PHE A 35 -17.58 -23.50 -33.35
N TYR A 36 -17.89 -22.36 -33.94
CA TYR A 36 -16.89 -21.54 -34.64
C TYR A 36 -16.22 -20.53 -33.72
N ASP A 37 -16.83 -20.19 -32.58
CA ASP A 37 -16.18 -19.43 -31.51
C ASP A 37 -15.17 -20.31 -30.75
N PRO A 38 -13.85 -20.06 -30.83
CA PRO A 38 -12.85 -20.84 -30.09
C PRO A 38 -12.99 -20.72 -28.56
N PHE A 39 -13.73 -19.72 -28.06
CA PHE A 39 -13.96 -19.48 -26.64
C PHE A 39 -15.32 -19.99 -26.13
N SER A 40 -16.10 -20.68 -26.97
CA SER A 40 -17.35 -21.29 -26.53
C SER A 40 -17.11 -22.47 -25.60
N ASP A 41 -18.02 -22.68 -24.65
CA ASP A 41 -17.97 -23.81 -23.71
C ASP A 41 -17.84 -25.16 -24.43
N LEU A 42 -18.41 -25.25 -25.64
CA LEU A 42 -18.38 -26.44 -26.47
C LEU A 42 -16.96 -26.73 -27.00
N ASN A 43 -16.30 -25.72 -27.58
CA ASN A 43 -14.93 -25.87 -28.08
C ASN A 43 -13.92 -26.09 -26.95
N LEU A 44 -14.08 -25.37 -25.84
CA LEU A 44 -13.23 -25.51 -24.66
C LEU A 44 -13.34 -26.92 -24.07
N PHE A 45 -14.56 -27.44 -23.95
CA PHE A 45 -14.80 -28.82 -23.50
C PHE A 45 -14.13 -29.86 -24.42
N LEU A 46 -14.32 -29.75 -25.74
CA LEU A 46 -13.74 -30.71 -26.68
C LEU A 46 -12.22 -30.64 -26.69
N SER A 47 -11.64 -29.43 -26.68
CA SER A 47 -10.19 -29.21 -26.65
C SER A 47 -9.55 -29.86 -25.41
N LYS A 48 -10.16 -29.67 -24.24
CA LYS A 48 -9.70 -30.27 -22.97
C LYS A 48 -9.71 -31.80 -23.00
N LYS A 49 -10.76 -32.42 -23.54
CA LYS A 49 -10.87 -33.88 -23.64
C LYS A 49 -9.87 -34.46 -24.65
N ILE A 50 -9.72 -33.79 -25.79
CA ILE A 50 -8.80 -34.21 -26.85
C ILE A 50 -7.35 -34.10 -26.40
N LYS A 51 -6.96 -33.00 -25.73
CA LYS A 51 -5.61 -32.86 -25.16
C LYS A 51 -5.30 -34.02 -24.21
N LYS A 52 -6.23 -34.36 -23.32
CA LYS A 52 -6.05 -35.47 -22.38
C LYS A 52 -5.83 -36.79 -23.12
N GLU A 53 -6.57 -37.06 -24.19
CA GLU A 53 -6.36 -38.25 -25.03
C GLU A 53 -4.97 -38.25 -25.70
N ILE A 54 -4.53 -37.12 -26.24
CA ILE A 54 -3.20 -36.98 -26.86
C ILE A 54 -2.09 -37.23 -25.83
N GLN A 55 -2.26 -36.76 -24.59
CA GLN A 55 -1.33 -37.01 -23.49
C GLN A 55 -1.31 -38.48 -23.05
N GLU A 56 -2.48 -39.10 -22.89
CA GLU A 56 -2.61 -40.53 -22.50
C GLU A 56 -2.06 -41.47 -23.57
N SER A 57 -2.26 -41.15 -24.85
CA SER A 57 -1.81 -41.95 -25.98
C SER A 57 -0.33 -41.73 -26.34
N GLY A 58 0.30 -40.69 -25.77
CA GLY A 58 1.71 -40.36 -26.01
C GLY A 58 2.05 -39.94 -27.44
N SER A 59 1.06 -39.68 -28.28
CA SER A 59 1.26 -39.34 -29.70
C SER A 59 0.12 -38.45 -30.22
N SER A 60 0.46 -37.35 -30.88
CA SER A 60 -0.47 -36.49 -31.66
C SER A 60 -0.78 -37.07 -33.05
N GLY A 61 -0.77 -38.40 -33.19
CA GLY A 61 -0.87 -39.13 -34.45
C GLY A 61 -2.03 -38.69 -35.35
N LYS A 62 -1.90 -38.94 -36.65
CA LYS A 62 -2.92 -38.60 -37.64
C LYS A 62 -4.28 -39.21 -37.26
N TRP A 63 -5.35 -38.43 -37.42
CA TRP A 63 -6.72 -38.88 -37.17
C TRP A 63 -6.99 -40.24 -37.83
N SER A 64 -7.64 -41.15 -37.10
CA SER A 64 -7.99 -42.49 -37.58
C SER A 64 -9.34 -42.92 -37.03
N GLY A 65 -10.02 -43.87 -37.71
CA GLY A 65 -11.30 -44.41 -37.23
C GLY A 65 -11.23 -45.05 -35.84
N LYS A 66 -10.05 -45.51 -35.41
CA LYS A 66 -9.83 -46.03 -34.05
C LYS A 66 -9.78 -44.92 -33.01
N ILE A 67 -9.10 -43.80 -33.31
CA ILE A 67 -9.10 -42.59 -32.47
C ILE A 67 -10.53 -42.06 -32.36
N GLU A 68 -11.24 -41.97 -33.48
CA GLU A 68 -12.63 -41.54 -33.55
C GLU A 68 -13.54 -42.34 -32.63
N ALA A 69 -13.56 -43.68 -32.78
CA ALA A 69 -14.44 -44.55 -31.98
C ALA A 69 -14.12 -44.49 -30.48
N ASN A 70 -12.83 -44.47 -30.12
CA ASN A 70 -12.39 -44.42 -28.73
C ASN A 70 -12.71 -43.07 -28.07
N LEU A 71 -12.39 -41.97 -28.77
CA LEU A 71 -12.61 -40.61 -28.28
C LEU A 71 -14.11 -40.30 -28.17
N LEU A 72 -14.91 -40.71 -29.15
CA LEU A 72 -16.38 -40.63 -29.07
C LEU A 72 -16.90 -41.40 -27.86
N ALA A 73 -16.51 -42.66 -27.69
CA ALA A 73 -16.97 -43.48 -26.57
C ALA A 73 -16.64 -42.85 -25.20
N LYS A 74 -15.45 -42.25 -25.07
CA LYS A 74 -15.01 -41.56 -23.83
C LYS A 74 -15.74 -40.24 -23.59
N ILE A 75 -15.99 -39.44 -24.62
CA ILE A 75 -16.51 -38.06 -24.49
C ILE A 75 -18.04 -38.03 -24.45
N LEU A 76 -18.71 -38.89 -25.21
CA LEU A 76 -20.16 -38.81 -25.47
C LEU A 76 -21.04 -38.82 -24.21
N PRO A 77 -20.75 -39.62 -23.16
CA PRO A 77 -21.59 -39.63 -21.95
C PRO A 77 -21.64 -38.27 -21.26
N GLU A 78 -20.48 -37.64 -21.07
CA GLU A 78 -20.36 -36.33 -20.42
C GLU A 78 -20.81 -35.19 -21.34
N PHE A 79 -20.56 -35.31 -22.65
CA PHE A 79 -21.03 -34.35 -23.64
C PHE A 79 -22.56 -34.25 -23.65
N LYS A 80 -23.27 -35.39 -23.67
CA LYS A 80 -24.74 -35.40 -23.66
C LYS A 80 -25.33 -34.77 -22.39
N GLN A 81 -24.63 -34.90 -21.27
CA GLN A 81 -25.06 -34.30 -20.01
C GLN A 81 -24.87 -32.78 -20.01
N LYS A 82 -23.72 -32.28 -20.48
CA LYS A 82 -23.42 -30.84 -20.52
C LYS A 82 -24.11 -30.09 -21.65
N PHE A 83 -24.27 -30.73 -22.81
CA PHE A 83 -24.75 -30.12 -24.04
C PHE A 83 -25.94 -30.91 -24.62
N PRO A 84 -27.06 -31.04 -23.88
CA PRO A 84 -28.17 -31.94 -24.24
C PRO A 84 -28.90 -31.55 -25.54
N LYS A 85 -28.71 -30.32 -26.02
CA LYS A 85 -29.32 -29.82 -27.26
C LYS A 85 -28.53 -30.18 -28.52
N TYR A 86 -27.30 -30.67 -28.37
CA TYR A 86 -26.36 -30.81 -29.48
C TYR A 86 -25.99 -32.28 -29.76
N ARG A 87 -25.69 -32.58 -31.03
CA ARG A 87 -25.14 -33.85 -31.50
C ARG A 87 -23.66 -33.71 -31.82
N LEU A 88 -22.81 -34.40 -31.06
CA LEU A 88 -21.39 -34.50 -31.34
C LEU A 88 -21.15 -35.30 -32.64
N GLY A 89 -20.76 -34.61 -33.71
CA GLY A 89 -20.39 -35.20 -35.00
C GLY A 89 -18.91 -35.58 -35.06
N THR A 90 -18.58 -36.54 -35.93
CA THR A 90 -17.21 -37.00 -36.18
C THR A 90 -16.37 -35.92 -36.88
N SER A 91 -16.99 -35.16 -37.78
CA SER A 91 -16.42 -33.98 -38.46
C SER A 91 -15.88 -32.94 -37.46
N ALA A 92 -16.68 -32.60 -36.46
CA ALA A 92 -16.33 -31.63 -35.44
C ALA A 92 -15.20 -32.12 -34.53
N LEU A 93 -15.26 -33.39 -34.08
CA LEU A 93 -14.16 -34.00 -33.32
C LEU A 93 -12.86 -34.01 -34.11
N LYS A 94 -12.91 -34.35 -35.40
CA LYS A 94 -11.76 -34.32 -36.27
C LYS A 94 -11.17 -32.91 -36.39
N LYS A 95 -12.01 -31.88 -36.62
CA LYS A 95 -11.57 -30.48 -36.69
C LYS A 95 -10.86 -30.04 -35.41
N VAL A 96 -11.42 -30.34 -34.23
CA VAL A 96 -10.80 -29.99 -32.96
C VAL A 96 -9.53 -30.81 -32.72
N TRP A 97 -9.51 -32.10 -33.08
CA TRP A 97 -8.31 -32.94 -32.99
C TRP A 97 -7.16 -32.38 -33.81
N GLU A 98 -7.40 -32.06 -35.08
CA GLU A 98 -6.39 -31.50 -35.96
C GLU A 98 -5.84 -30.18 -35.42
N LYS A 99 -6.71 -29.32 -34.87
CA LYS A 99 -6.30 -28.05 -34.24
C LYS A 99 -5.46 -28.28 -32.98
N VAL A 100 -5.91 -29.12 -32.06
CA VAL A 100 -5.19 -29.42 -30.81
C VAL A 100 -3.85 -30.09 -31.13
N ALA A 101 -3.84 -31.10 -32.00
CA ALA A 101 -2.64 -31.83 -32.41
C ALA A 101 -1.60 -30.90 -33.04
N TYR A 102 -2.03 -30.00 -33.95
CA TYR A 102 -1.15 -29.01 -34.58
C TYR A 102 -0.47 -28.10 -33.56
N TYR A 103 -1.25 -27.50 -32.65
CA TYR A 103 -0.71 -26.61 -31.63
C TYR A 103 0.20 -27.37 -30.65
N TYR A 104 -0.23 -28.57 -30.22
CA TYR A 104 0.52 -29.40 -29.29
C TYR A 104 1.87 -29.86 -29.87
N GLU A 105 1.92 -30.27 -31.14
CA GLU A 105 3.17 -30.65 -31.82
C GLU A 105 4.13 -29.45 -31.94
N LYS A 106 3.61 -28.27 -32.36
CA LYS A 106 4.41 -27.05 -32.42
C LYS A 106 5.02 -26.65 -31.08
N ILE A 107 4.26 -26.83 -30.01
CA ILE A 107 4.68 -26.47 -28.65
C ILE A 107 5.63 -27.50 -28.06
N GLN A 108 5.42 -28.79 -28.30
CA GLN A 108 6.37 -29.83 -27.92
C GLN A 108 7.75 -29.64 -28.56
N GLY A 109 7.80 -29.11 -29.79
CA GLY A 109 9.05 -28.75 -30.44
C GLY A 109 9.84 -27.63 -29.75
N GLN A 110 9.22 -26.86 -28.86
CA GLN A 110 9.85 -25.77 -28.12
C GLN A 110 10.19 -26.19 -26.69
N LYS A 111 11.48 -26.46 -26.45
CA LYS A 111 11.97 -26.88 -25.12
C LYS A 111 11.62 -25.82 -24.06
N GLY A 112 10.80 -26.20 -23.09
CA GLY A 112 10.36 -25.34 -21.98
C GLY A 112 8.96 -24.73 -22.14
N ALA A 113 8.31 -24.89 -23.30
CA ALA A 113 6.95 -24.39 -23.56
C ALA A 113 5.85 -25.17 -22.82
N LEU A 114 6.14 -26.41 -22.40
CA LEU A 114 5.29 -27.20 -21.51
C LEU A 114 5.97 -27.41 -20.16
N LYS A 115 5.18 -27.38 -19.09
CA LYS A 115 5.59 -27.80 -17.75
C LYS A 115 5.63 -29.33 -17.67
N GLU A 116 6.22 -29.87 -16.59
CA GLU A 116 6.31 -31.32 -16.36
C GLU A 116 4.94 -32.02 -16.34
N ASN A 117 3.89 -31.33 -15.90
CA ASN A 117 2.52 -31.82 -15.92
C ASN A 117 1.81 -31.70 -17.29
N GLY A 118 2.53 -31.29 -18.35
CA GLY A 118 2.01 -31.13 -19.70
C GLY A 118 1.10 -29.92 -19.91
N THR A 119 1.07 -28.96 -18.98
CA THR A 119 0.38 -27.67 -19.15
C THR A 119 1.28 -26.62 -19.78
N LEU A 120 0.69 -25.65 -20.46
CA LEU A 120 1.41 -24.52 -21.04
C LEU A 120 2.24 -23.76 -20.00
N ASN A 121 3.49 -23.47 -20.35
CA ASN A 121 4.36 -22.58 -19.59
C ASN A 121 4.19 -21.14 -20.09
N LEU A 122 3.16 -20.45 -19.59
CA LEU A 122 2.86 -19.06 -20.02
C LEU A 122 4.04 -18.11 -19.85
N LYS A 123 4.84 -18.27 -18.79
CA LYS A 123 6.04 -17.43 -18.56
C LYS A 123 7.03 -17.55 -19.72
N PHE A 124 7.31 -18.77 -20.16
CA PHE A 124 8.17 -19.04 -21.31
C PHE A 124 7.55 -18.46 -22.59
N MET A 125 6.26 -18.72 -22.84
CA MET A 125 5.60 -18.28 -24.06
C MET A 125 5.57 -16.75 -24.18
N ILE A 126 5.27 -16.03 -23.10
CA ILE A 126 5.31 -14.56 -23.06
C ILE A 126 6.74 -14.08 -23.36
N ARG A 127 7.74 -14.65 -22.67
CA ARG A 127 9.15 -14.26 -22.82
C ARG A 127 9.67 -14.42 -24.25
N GLU A 128 9.37 -15.54 -24.91
CA GLU A 128 9.81 -15.79 -26.29
C GLU A 128 9.11 -14.85 -27.29
N ASN A 129 7.83 -14.52 -27.06
CA ASN A 129 7.15 -13.48 -27.85
C ASN A 129 7.77 -12.09 -27.60
N LEU A 130 8.23 -11.81 -26.38
CA LEU A 130 8.89 -10.55 -26.04
C LEU A 130 10.31 -10.43 -26.63
N LYS A 131 11.04 -11.54 -26.84
CA LYS A 131 12.33 -11.54 -27.56
C LYS A 131 12.19 -11.08 -29.00
N SER A 132 11.15 -11.55 -29.66
CA SER A 132 10.90 -11.30 -31.08
C SER A 132 10.17 -9.98 -31.33
N SER A 133 9.70 -9.33 -30.27
CA SER A 133 9.01 -8.04 -30.33
C SER A 133 9.97 -6.86 -30.39
N VAL A 134 10.75 -6.74 -31.46
CA VAL A 134 11.41 -5.47 -31.80
C VAL A 134 10.30 -4.51 -32.20
N SER A 135 9.94 -3.59 -31.29
CA SER A 135 8.82 -2.67 -31.51
C SER A 135 9.07 -1.85 -32.78
N PRO A 136 8.20 -1.92 -33.81
CA PRO A 136 8.19 -0.88 -34.82
C PRO A 136 7.75 0.41 -34.11
N TYR A 137 8.57 1.46 -34.19
CA TYR A 137 8.36 2.80 -33.57
C TYR A 137 6.98 3.45 -33.84
N HIS A 138 6.12 2.81 -34.64
CA HIS A 138 4.85 3.31 -35.14
C HIS A 138 3.62 2.77 -34.39
N LEU A 139 3.74 1.71 -33.59
CA LEU A 139 2.61 1.14 -32.85
C LEU A 139 2.75 1.40 -31.34
N PRO A 140 1.68 1.82 -30.65
CA PRO A 140 1.68 1.90 -29.19
C PRO A 140 2.05 0.54 -28.57
N PRO A 141 2.87 0.49 -27.50
CA PRO A 141 3.27 -0.77 -26.87
C PRO A 141 2.08 -1.66 -26.49
N TYR A 142 0.98 -1.06 -26.05
CA TYR A 142 -0.24 -1.77 -25.69
C TYR A 142 -0.82 -2.60 -26.85
N THR A 143 -0.80 -2.10 -28.08
CA THR A 143 -1.31 -2.83 -29.25
C THR A 143 -0.52 -4.12 -29.46
N MET A 144 0.78 -4.08 -29.21
CA MET A 144 1.63 -5.25 -29.33
C MET A 144 1.38 -6.25 -28.21
N ALA A 145 1.24 -5.79 -26.96
CA ALA A 145 0.84 -6.62 -25.84
C ALA A 145 -0.50 -7.33 -26.13
N GLN A 146 -1.49 -6.61 -26.67
CA GLN A 146 -2.79 -7.18 -27.06
C GLN A 146 -2.64 -8.25 -28.14
N GLN A 147 -1.82 -8.03 -29.17
CA GLN A 147 -1.59 -9.03 -30.22
C GLN A 147 -0.94 -10.31 -29.67
N ILE A 148 0.02 -10.17 -28.75
CA ILE A 148 0.63 -11.31 -28.06
C ILE A 148 -0.44 -12.01 -27.20
N ALA A 149 -1.22 -11.26 -26.43
CA ALA A 149 -2.26 -11.79 -25.57
C ALA A 149 -3.34 -12.54 -26.36
N THR A 150 -3.78 -12.04 -27.51
CA THR A 150 -4.76 -12.71 -28.38
C THR A 150 -4.23 -14.04 -28.88
N LYS A 151 -2.99 -14.07 -29.40
CA LYS A 151 -2.35 -15.31 -29.88
C LYS A 151 -2.19 -16.34 -28.76
N LEU A 152 -1.75 -15.89 -27.58
CA LEU A 152 -1.64 -16.75 -26.41
C LEU A 152 -3.02 -17.22 -25.93
N SER A 153 -4.04 -16.37 -26.03
CA SER A 153 -5.39 -16.71 -25.60
C SER A 153 -6.01 -17.80 -26.48
N GLU A 154 -5.86 -17.69 -27.80
CA GLU A 154 -6.27 -18.73 -28.73
C GLU A 154 -5.52 -20.05 -28.49
N CYS A 155 -4.24 -19.96 -28.14
CA CYS A 155 -3.41 -21.11 -27.80
C CYS A 155 -3.89 -21.79 -26.49
N ILE A 156 -4.19 -21.02 -25.45
CA ILE A 156 -4.73 -21.53 -24.18
C ILE A 156 -6.09 -22.18 -24.42
N ALA A 157 -7.00 -21.51 -25.12
CA ALA A 157 -8.32 -22.05 -25.44
C ALA A 157 -8.22 -23.35 -26.25
N SER A 158 -7.32 -23.40 -27.24
CA SER A 158 -7.16 -24.57 -28.11
C SER A 158 -6.45 -25.75 -27.45
N ILE A 159 -5.59 -25.52 -26.47
CA ILE A 159 -4.80 -26.60 -25.83
C ILE A 159 -5.37 -26.96 -24.47
N GLU A 160 -5.50 -25.99 -23.58
CA GLU A 160 -5.97 -26.21 -22.21
C GLU A 160 -7.51 -26.34 -22.16
N GLY A 161 -8.21 -25.83 -23.16
CA GLY A 161 -9.67 -25.77 -23.13
C GLY A 161 -10.18 -24.83 -22.04
N GLU A 162 -9.48 -23.72 -21.83
CA GLU A 162 -9.80 -22.69 -20.85
C GLU A 162 -9.96 -21.34 -21.55
N LYS A 163 -10.92 -20.52 -21.09
CA LYS A 163 -11.09 -19.15 -21.57
C LYS A 163 -10.23 -18.22 -20.72
N PRO A 164 -9.09 -17.72 -21.22
CA PRO A 164 -8.27 -16.79 -20.46
C PRO A 164 -8.94 -15.42 -20.40
N GLN A 165 -8.67 -14.69 -19.32
CA GLN A 165 -9.02 -13.27 -19.21
C GLN A 165 -8.06 -12.45 -20.09
N LEU A 166 -8.45 -12.21 -21.34
CA LEU A 166 -7.63 -11.53 -22.35
C LEU A 166 -7.10 -10.19 -21.84
N ASP A 167 -7.96 -9.36 -21.21
CA ASP A 167 -7.57 -8.05 -20.69
C ASP A 167 -6.51 -8.15 -19.59
N HIS A 168 -6.62 -9.13 -18.70
CA HIS A 168 -5.63 -9.35 -17.65
C HIS A 168 -4.30 -9.81 -18.26
N LEU A 169 -4.34 -10.75 -19.21
CA LEU A 169 -3.14 -11.23 -19.90
C LEU A 169 -2.44 -10.09 -20.67
N THR A 170 -3.19 -9.24 -21.36
CA THR A 170 -2.66 -8.05 -22.03
C THR A 170 -1.96 -7.12 -21.04
N LYS A 171 -2.58 -6.86 -19.88
CA LYS A 171 -2.00 -5.99 -18.84
C LYS A 171 -0.69 -6.54 -18.30
N VAL A 172 -0.61 -7.84 -18.03
CA VAL A 172 0.61 -8.50 -17.57
C VAL A 172 1.73 -8.45 -18.61
N ILE A 173 1.41 -8.66 -19.89
CA ILE A 173 2.41 -8.58 -20.97
C ILE A 173 2.89 -7.13 -21.13
N TRP A 174 1.95 -6.18 -21.16
CA TRP A 174 2.24 -4.75 -21.29
C TRP A 174 3.10 -4.23 -20.13
N SER A 175 2.82 -4.66 -18.90
CA SER A 175 3.50 -4.17 -17.71
C SER A 175 5.00 -4.46 -17.75
N VAL A 176 5.41 -5.58 -18.36
CA VAL A 176 6.84 -5.92 -18.57
C VAL A 176 7.38 -5.34 -19.86
N GLN A 177 6.61 -5.40 -20.96
CA GLN A 177 7.05 -4.95 -22.28
C GLN A 177 7.53 -3.49 -22.29
N LYS A 178 6.82 -2.61 -21.57
CA LYS A 178 7.18 -1.18 -21.52
C LYS A 178 8.58 -0.93 -20.96
N HIS A 179 9.10 -1.81 -20.10
CA HIS A 179 10.43 -1.70 -19.50
C HIS A 179 11.56 -2.13 -20.42
N LEU A 180 11.26 -2.81 -21.52
CA LEU A 180 12.22 -3.24 -22.55
C LEU A 180 12.48 -2.14 -23.60
N ILE A 181 11.72 -1.05 -23.58
CA ILE A 181 11.80 0.04 -24.57
C ILE A 181 12.72 1.16 -24.03
N LYS A 182 13.71 1.58 -24.83
CA LYS A 182 14.74 2.56 -24.45
C LYS A 182 14.18 3.99 -24.35
N ASP A 183 13.35 4.40 -25.31
CA ASP A 183 12.83 5.77 -25.47
C ASP A 183 11.32 5.90 -25.23
N LEU A 184 10.78 5.26 -24.19
CA LEU A 184 9.34 5.35 -23.91
C LEU A 184 9.03 6.62 -23.10
N SER A 185 8.41 7.61 -23.73
CA SER A 185 7.92 8.80 -23.00
C SER A 185 6.85 8.42 -21.98
N ALA A 186 6.72 9.18 -20.89
CA ALA A 186 5.70 8.94 -19.87
C ALA A 186 4.26 8.94 -20.42
N ILE A 187 4.02 9.67 -21.52
CA ILE A 187 2.71 9.70 -22.21
C ILE A 187 2.48 8.40 -22.99
N GLN A 188 3.51 7.88 -23.67
CA GLN A 188 3.43 6.60 -24.40
C GLN A 188 3.50 5.39 -23.46
N ALA A 189 4.01 5.57 -22.25
CA ALA A 189 4.03 4.59 -21.17
C ALA A 189 2.72 4.52 -20.38
N LYS A 190 1.72 5.36 -20.69
CA LYS A 190 0.38 5.24 -20.10
C LYS A 190 -0.40 4.12 -20.78
N ASN A 191 -0.95 3.22 -19.99
CA ASN A 191 -1.91 2.24 -20.45
C ASN A 191 -3.26 2.95 -20.72
N PRO A 192 -3.88 2.76 -21.90
CA PRO A 192 -5.16 3.37 -22.26
C PRO A 192 -6.35 2.97 -21.35
N TYR A 193 -6.19 1.92 -20.54
CA TYR A 193 -7.23 1.38 -19.65
C TYR A 193 -6.84 1.41 -18.16
N GLU A 194 -5.78 2.14 -17.80
CA GLU A 194 -5.29 2.23 -16.43
C GLU A 194 -5.61 3.62 -15.85
N GLU A 195 -6.70 3.70 -15.11
CA GLU A 195 -6.85 4.74 -14.11
C GLU A 195 -5.98 4.36 -12.92
N TYR A 196 -4.86 5.07 -12.74
CA TYR A 196 -4.01 4.94 -11.55
C TYR A 196 -4.78 5.46 -10.32
N ASP A 197 -5.53 4.55 -9.68
CA ASP A 197 -6.51 4.89 -8.65
C ASP A 197 -5.90 4.87 -7.23
N LYS A 198 -6.76 5.06 -6.21
CA LYS A 198 -6.33 5.02 -4.80
C LYS A 198 -5.75 3.65 -4.41
N LEU A 199 -6.27 2.55 -4.95
CA LEU A 199 -5.82 1.20 -4.67
C LEU A 199 -4.46 0.94 -5.34
N ASP A 200 -4.27 1.37 -6.59
CA ASP A 200 -2.98 1.23 -7.27
C ASP A 200 -1.87 1.98 -6.53
N LYS A 201 -2.15 3.19 -6.02
CA LYS A 201 -1.21 3.94 -5.17
C LYS A 201 -0.78 3.15 -3.94
N LEU A 202 -1.71 2.47 -3.29
CA LEU A 202 -1.43 1.67 -2.09
C LEU A 202 -0.66 0.39 -2.41
N ILE A 203 -1.03 -0.32 -3.48
CA ILE A 203 -0.31 -1.51 -3.98
C ILE A 203 1.14 -1.14 -4.29
N VAL A 204 1.32 -0.10 -5.10
CA VAL A 204 2.63 0.37 -5.54
C VAL A 204 3.49 0.82 -4.36
N LYS A 205 2.94 1.62 -3.43
CA LYS A 205 3.65 2.00 -2.19
C LYS A 205 4.14 0.76 -1.44
N THR A 206 3.26 -0.22 -1.25
CA THR A 206 3.55 -1.44 -0.51
C THR A 206 4.61 -2.30 -1.21
N GLU A 207 4.53 -2.44 -2.53
CA GLU A 207 5.51 -3.18 -3.33
C GLU A 207 6.90 -2.55 -3.26
N LEU A 208 7.00 -1.22 -3.36
CA LEU A 208 8.26 -0.50 -3.24
C LEU A 208 8.88 -0.65 -1.86
N GLU A 209 8.07 -0.60 -0.80
CA GLU A 209 8.56 -0.84 0.56
C GLU A 209 9.05 -2.27 0.78
N VAL A 210 8.41 -3.27 0.18
CA VAL A 210 8.84 -4.67 0.27
C VAL A 210 10.15 -4.88 -0.51
N THR A 211 10.23 -4.39 -1.74
CA THR A 211 11.42 -4.55 -2.60
C THR A 211 12.62 -3.71 -2.14
N ALA A 212 12.39 -2.63 -1.38
CA ALA A 212 13.45 -1.81 -0.80
C ALA A 212 14.15 -2.46 0.42
N LYS A 213 13.56 -3.49 1.03
CA LYS A 213 14.19 -4.27 2.10
C LYS A 213 15.35 -5.16 1.63
N GLY A 214 15.60 -5.22 0.32
CA GLY A 214 16.75 -5.92 -0.26
C GLY A 214 16.55 -7.43 -0.44
N GLU A 215 15.34 -7.94 -0.20
CA GLU A 215 15.01 -9.34 -0.50
C GLU A 215 14.73 -9.52 -1.99
N ASN A 216 15.51 -10.39 -2.64
CA ASN A 216 15.31 -10.80 -4.03
C ASN A 216 14.12 -11.78 -4.13
N LEU A 217 12.91 -11.24 -4.06
CA LEU A 217 11.67 -12.01 -4.09
C LEU A 217 11.22 -12.30 -5.52
N ASP A 218 10.89 -13.57 -5.79
CA ASP A 218 10.18 -13.93 -7.02
C ASP A 218 8.75 -13.35 -7.01
N PRO A 219 8.10 -13.18 -8.17
CA PRO A 219 6.78 -12.54 -8.25
C PRO A 219 5.69 -13.17 -7.39
N LEU A 220 5.72 -14.49 -7.15
CA LEU A 220 4.71 -15.14 -6.30
C LEU A 220 4.94 -14.79 -4.83
N SER A 221 6.20 -14.80 -4.39
CA SER A 221 6.56 -14.39 -3.02
C SER A 221 6.28 -12.91 -2.79
N LEU A 222 6.61 -12.06 -3.77
CA LEU A 222 6.29 -10.62 -3.73
C LEU A 222 4.78 -10.38 -3.66
N LYS A 223 3.98 -11.03 -4.51
CA LYS A 223 2.50 -11.00 -4.48
C LYS A 223 1.97 -11.34 -3.08
N ARG A 224 2.45 -12.42 -2.47
CA ARG A 224 2.03 -12.83 -1.12
C ARG A 224 2.37 -11.78 -0.06
N GLN A 225 3.58 -11.21 -0.09
CA GLN A 225 3.98 -10.19 0.87
C GLN A 225 3.15 -8.89 0.71
N VAL A 226 2.94 -8.44 -0.53
CA VAL A 226 2.11 -7.26 -0.82
C VAL A 226 0.68 -7.49 -0.33
N LEU A 227 0.04 -8.62 -0.67
CA LEU A 227 -1.31 -8.95 -0.22
C LEU A 227 -1.41 -9.03 1.32
N LYS A 228 -0.40 -9.62 1.99
CA LYS A 228 -0.34 -9.67 3.45
C LYS A 228 -0.34 -8.27 4.05
N ASN A 229 0.49 -7.37 3.53
CA ASN A 229 0.59 -5.99 4.01
C ASN A 229 -0.69 -5.18 3.73
N LEU A 230 -1.31 -5.38 2.57
CA LEU A 230 -2.59 -4.73 2.23
C LEU A 230 -3.72 -5.18 3.17
N LYS A 231 -3.76 -6.47 3.53
CA LYS A 231 -4.74 -7.01 4.48
C LYS A 231 -4.59 -6.43 5.89
N ALA A 232 -3.38 -6.07 6.31
CA ALA A 232 -3.15 -5.47 7.63
C ALA A 232 -3.94 -4.17 7.85
N TYR A 233 -4.17 -3.37 6.80
CA TYR A 233 -4.97 -2.13 6.91
C TYR A 233 -6.43 -2.37 7.30
N SER A 234 -6.97 -3.57 7.05
CA SER A 234 -8.33 -3.92 7.47
C SER A 234 -8.48 -3.94 9.00
N GLY A 235 -7.39 -4.25 9.72
CA GLY A 235 -7.35 -4.24 11.19
C GLY A 235 -7.54 -2.85 11.79
N VAL A 236 -7.21 -1.78 11.07
CA VAL A 236 -7.36 -0.39 11.54
C VAL A 236 -8.83 0.04 11.62
N LYS A 237 -9.75 -0.69 10.97
CA LYS A 237 -11.19 -0.34 10.95
C LYS A 237 -11.83 -0.31 12.34
N SER A 238 -11.38 -1.14 13.28
CA SER A 238 -11.90 -1.10 14.67
C SER A 238 -11.54 0.22 15.34
N LEU A 239 -10.28 0.62 15.28
CA LEU A 239 -9.80 1.89 15.88
C LEU A 239 -10.50 3.13 15.33
N LEU A 240 -10.86 3.14 14.04
CA LEU A 240 -11.62 4.25 13.47
C LEU A 240 -13.08 4.27 13.96
N LYS A 241 -13.71 3.10 14.11
CA LYS A 241 -15.10 2.98 14.61
C LYS A 241 -15.21 3.43 16.07
N ASP A 242 -14.20 3.11 16.86
CA ASP A 242 -14.15 3.44 18.29
C ASP A 242 -13.62 4.86 18.54
N CYS A 243 -13.40 5.65 17.48
CA CYS A 243 -12.81 6.99 17.51
C CYS A 243 -11.40 7.05 18.16
N GLN A 244 -10.70 5.93 18.31
CA GLN A 244 -9.42 5.81 19.02
C GLN A 244 -8.20 6.13 18.16
N LEU A 245 -8.34 6.14 16.82
CA LEU A 245 -7.19 6.24 15.92
C LEU A 245 -6.32 7.49 16.17
N THR A 246 -6.94 8.62 16.53
CA THR A 246 -6.21 9.89 16.77
C THR A 246 -5.30 9.78 17.98
N SER A 247 -5.82 9.30 19.12
CA SER A 247 -5.00 9.15 20.31
C SER A 247 -3.94 8.07 20.14
N THR A 248 -4.28 6.92 19.52
CA THR A 248 -3.31 5.84 19.31
C THR A 248 -2.13 6.34 18.48
N LEU A 249 -2.40 7.06 17.37
CA LEU A 249 -1.34 7.67 16.57
C LEU A 249 -0.52 8.69 17.37
N SER A 250 -1.18 9.51 18.18
CA SER A 250 -0.53 10.55 18.99
C SER A 250 0.38 9.96 20.06
N MET A 251 -0.09 8.92 20.76
CA MET A 251 0.66 8.21 21.80
C MET A 251 1.87 7.46 21.21
N ILE A 252 1.70 6.74 20.09
CA ILE A 252 2.82 6.07 19.40
C ILE A 252 3.88 7.10 18.98
N LEU A 253 3.47 8.18 18.33
CA LEU A 253 4.41 9.20 17.89
C LEU A 253 5.11 9.88 19.07
N ALA A 254 4.38 10.17 20.16
CA ALA A 254 4.95 10.73 21.37
C ALA A 254 5.97 9.80 22.03
N GLU A 255 5.67 8.50 22.13
CA GLU A 255 6.57 7.49 22.67
C GLU A 255 7.90 7.44 21.89
N LYS A 256 7.82 7.43 20.55
CA LYS A 256 8.98 7.38 19.67
C LYS A 256 9.78 8.67 19.69
N LEU A 257 9.11 9.81 19.66
CA LEU A 257 9.78 11.10 19.61
C LEU A 257 10.31 11.56 20.95
N TYR A 258 9.73 11.17 22.09
CA TYR A 258 10.11 11.66 23.41
C TYR A 258 11.62 11.58 23.69
N ASN A 259 12.26 10.45 23.36
CA ASN A 259 13.71 10.27 23.57
C ASN A 259 14.57 11.09 22.61
N SER A 260 14.07 11.34 21.39
CA SER A 260 14.72 12.21 20.39
C SER A 260 14.34 13.69 20.56
N SER A 261 13.35 13.97 21.40
CA SER A 261 12.74 15.27 21.54
C SER A 261 13.68 16.22 22.26
N LEU A 262 13.68 17.47 21.82
CA LEU A 262 14.50 18.52 22.41
C LEU A 262 14.12 18.83 23.87
N ILE A 263 13.05 18.22 24.43
CA ILE A 263 12.65 18.35 25.84
C ILE A 263 13.78 17.96 26.78
N THR A 264 14.51 16.89 26.45
CA THR A 264 15.65 16.42 27.24
C THR A 264 16.83 17.40 27.21
N CYS A 265 16.89 18.27 26.19
CA CYS A 265 18.00 19.20 25.95
C CYS A 265 17.65 20.68 26.28
N HIS A 266 16.37 21.04 26.35
CA HIS A 266 15.92 22.43 26.48
C HIS A 266 15.47 22.84 27.87
N PHE A 267 15.14 21.90 28.74
CA PHE A 267 14.69 22.19 30.09
C PHE A 267 15.73 21.75 31.12
N SER A 268 15.92 22.56 32.15
CA SER A 268 16.62 22.11 33.35
C SER A 268 15.85 20.95 33.99
N LEU A 269 16.56 20.12 34.75
CA LEU A 269 15.94 19.00 35.47
C LEU A 269 14.75 19.48 36.33
N LYS A 270 14.86 20.65 36.96
CA LYS A 270 13.81 21.23 37.80
C LYS A 270 12.57 21.64 37.00
N GLU A 271 12.76 22.27 35.83
CA GLU A 271 11.66 22.64 34.94
C GLU A 271 10.94 21.41 34.40
N LYS A 272 11.70 20.37 34.04
CA LYS A 272 11.13 19.09 33.59
C LYS A 272 10.23 18.49 34.66
N HIS A 273 10.71 18.37 35.90
CA HIS A 273 9.89 17.86 37.00
C HIS A 273 8.65 18.72 37.24
N ALA A 274 8.76 20.05 37.20
CA ALA A 274 7.61 20.94 37.38
C ALA A 274 6.53 20.72 36.31
N ILE A 275 6.94 20.54 35.05
CA ILE A 275 6.02 20.26 33.94
C ILE A 275 5.38 18.88 34.11
N GLU A 276 6.16 17.84 34.40
CA GLU A 276 5.66 16.47 34.61
C GLU A 276 4.69 16.39 35.80
N ASP A 277 5.05 17.02 36.92
CA ASP A 277 4.22 17.09 38.12
C ASP A 277 2.90 17.82 37.88
N PHE A 278 2.91 18.86 37.03
CA PHE A 278 1.71 19.56 36.61
C PHE A 278 0.82 18.65 35.75
N ILE A 279 1.37 18.00 34.72
CA ILE A 279 0.60 17.10 33.85
C ILE A 279 -0.01 15.95 34.66
N ARG A 280 0.78 15.27 35.50
CA ARG A 280 0.30 14.15 36.35
C ARG A 280 -0.80 14.62 37.30
N ASN A 281 -0.69 15.83 37.85
CA ASN A 281 -1.76 16.42 38.69
C ASN A 281 -3.07 16.56 37.92
N GLN A 282 -3.00 17.03 36.66
CA GLN A 282 -4.18 17.23 35.83
C GLN A 282 -4.82 15.89 35.44
N ILE A 283 -4.00 14.88 35.16
CA ILE A 283 -4.48 13.51 34.90
C ILE A 283 -5.17 12.94 36.14
N GLU A 284 -4.53 13.00 37.30
CA GLU A 284 -5.08 12.53 38.60
C GLU A 284 -6.40 13.25 38.91
N MET A 285 -6.45 14.57 38.73
CA MET A 285 -7.69 15.34 38.93
C MET A 285 -8.78 14.97 37.91
N GLY A 286 -8.41 14.58 36.69
CA GLY A 286 -9.34 14.10 35.67
C GLY A 286 -9.95 12.73 35.98
N GLN A 287 -9.27 11.88 36.76
CA GLN A 287 -9.75 10.53 37.13
C GLN A 287 -10.98 10.55 38.05
N TYR A 288 -11.26 11.67 38.73
CA TYR A 288 -12.49 11.84 39.53
C TYR A 288 -13.76 11.90 38.68
N ASN A 289 -13.58 12.13 37.37
CA ASN A 289 -14.60 11.99 36.35
C ASN A 289 -14.48 10.57 35.75
N GLU A 290 -15.55 9.76 35.78
CA GLU A 290 -15.58 8.36 35.27
C GLU A 290 -15.31 8.24 33.74
N LEU A 291 -14.95 9.36 33.11
CA LEU A 291 -15.00 9.64 31.69
C LEU A 291 -13.64 9.53 30.97
N LEU A 292 -12.51 9.39 31.67
CA LEU A 292 -11.19 9.17 31.01
C LEU A 292 -11.06 7.84 30.23
N THR A 293 -12.12 7.03 30.23
CA THR A 293 -12.19 5.75 29.52
C THR A 293 -12.38 5.89 28.01
N SER A 294 -12.88 7.03 27.51
CA SER A 294 -13.10 7.25 26.06
C SER A 294 -12.11 8.22 25.42
N ASP A 295 -11.95 8.11 24.09
CA ASP A 295 -10.99 8.93 23.35
C ASP A 295 -11.32 10.42 23.31
N GLU A 296 -12.61 10.73 23.28
CA GLU A 296 -13.11 12.10 23.26
C GLU A 296 -12.69 12.86 24.52
N HIS A 297 -12.82 12.22 25.69
CA HIS A 297 -12.41 12.82 26.96
C HIS A 297 -10.89 12.93 27.09
N ARG A 298 -10.12 12.00 26.50
CA ARG A 298 -8.65 12.14 26.44
C ARG A 298 -8.26 13.39 25.64
N LEU A 299 -8.88 13.61 24.49
CA LEU A 299 -8.64 14.80 23.68
C LEU A 299 -9.04 16.08 24.42
N GLU A 300 -10.18 16.06 25.13
CA GLU A 300 -10.61 17.18 25.97
C GLU A 300 -9.62 17.47 27.09
N LEU A 301 -9.17 16.44 27.84
CA LEU A 301 -8.17 16.58 28.88
C LEU A 301 -6.89 17.24 28.35
N ILE A 302 -6.45 16.86 27.16
CA ILE A 302 -5.23 17.41 26.56
C ILE A 302 -5.42 18.88 26.19
N GLN A 303 -6.54 19.21 25.52
CA GLN A 303 -6.87 20.59 25.17
C GLN A 303 -6.94 21.46 26.43
N ARG A 304 -7.50 20.91 27.50
CA ARG A 304 -7.57 21.56 28.81
C ARG A 304 -6.18 21.75 29.42
N ILE A 305 -5.32 20.74 29.48
CA ILE A 305 -3.96 20.87 30.01
C ILE A 305 -3.19 21.96 29.25
N LEU A 306 -3.32 21.99 27.92
CA LEU A 306 -2.73 23.03 27.07
C LEU A 306 -3.27 24.44 27.39
N ALA A 307 -4.58 24.56 27.59
CA ALA A 307 -5.21 25.83 27.96
C ALA A 307 -4.78 26.30 29.35
N LEU A 308 -4.80 25.42 30.35
CA LEU A 308 -4.36 25.71 31.72
C LEU A 308 -2.89 26.12 31.76
N TYR A 309 -2.03 25.46 30.98
CA TYR A 309 -0.64 25.86 30.84
C TYR A 309 -0.50 27.29 30.32
N THR A 310 -1.32 27.65 29.32
CA THR A 310 -1.31 29.00 28.75
C THR A 310 -1.74 30.04 29.79
N ILE A 311 -2.79 29.74 30.55
CA ILE A 311 -3.30 30.60 31.63
C ILE A 311 -2.29 30.70 32.79
N ALA A 312 -1.51 29.65 33.07
CA ALA A 312 -0.53 29.63 34.15
C ALA A 312 0.52 30.74 34.04
N GLY A 313 0.83 31.19 32.81
CA GLY A 313 1.73 32.31 32.56
C GLY A 313 1.19 33.68 33.01
N GLU A 314 -0.12 33.79 33.17
CA GLU A 314 -0.84 35.02 33.56
C GLU A 314 -1.21 35.04 35.05
N LEU A 315 -1.01 33.92 35.77
CA LEU A 315 -1.38 33.83 37.18
C LEU A 315 -0.58 34.80 38.05
N PRO A 316 -1.22 35.46 39.03
CA PRO A 316 -0.50 36.20 40.06
C PRO A 316 0.42 35.22 40.82
N LYS A 317 1.67 35.57 41.10
CA LYS A 317 2.65 34.64 41.72
C LYS A 317 2.82 34.82 43.23
N ASP A 318 2.27 35.89 43.77
CA ASP A 318 2.51 36.34 45.16
C ASP A 318 1.31 36.09 46.09
N LEU A 319 0.33 35.28 45.67
CA LEU A 319 -0.81 34.95 46.53
C LEU A 319 -0.43 33.88 47.56
N ASN A 320 -0.88 34.10 48.79
CA ASN A 320 -0.79 33.08 49.85
C ASN A 320 -2.00 32.14 49.80
N ASP A 321 -1.87 30.96 50.42
CA ASP A 321 -2.92 29.92 50.45
C ASP A 321 -4.27 30.44 50.94
N GLN A 322 -4.28 31.36 51.92
CA GLN A 322 -5.53 31.94 52.43
C GLN A 322 -6.27 32.76 51.37
N SER A 323 -5.53 33.55 50.57
CA SER A 323 -6.09 34.38 49.51
C SER A 323 -6.63 33.52 48.35
N ILE A 324 -5.93 32.42 48.04
CA ILE A 324 -6.37 31.46 47.02
C ILE A 324 -7.67 30.78 47.47
N ARG A 325 -7.72 30.27 48.71
CA ARG A 325 -8.93 29.64 49.27
C ARG A 325 -10.13 30.59 49.33
N ALA A 326 -9.91 31.85 49.71
CA ALA A 326 -10.95 32.87 49.67
C ALA A 326 -11.50 33.08 48.25
N SER A 327 -10.61 33.09 47.24
CA SER A 327 -10.99 33.19 45.82
C SER A 327 -11.78 31.97 45.36
N ILE A 328 -11.36 30.76 45.75
CA ILE A 328 -12.08 29.51 45.44
C ILE A 328 -13.51 29.55 46.01
N ARG A 329 -13.67 29.90 47.29
CA ARG A 329 -14.99 29.98 47.93
C ARG A 329 -15.88 31.01 47.25
N HIS A 330 -15.34 32.18 46.93
CA HIS A 330 -16.10 33.21 46.24
C HIS A 330 -16.57 32.77 44.85
N ILE A 331 -15.71 32.10 44.07
CA ILE A 331 -16.09 31.57 42.74
C ILE A 331 -17.14 30.47 42.86
N LYS A 332 -17.04 29.60 43.87
CA LYS A 332 -18.07 28.58 44.16
C LYS A 332 -19.42 29.22 44.52
N GLU A 333 -19.41 30.27 45.34
CA GLU A 333 -20.62 31.03 45.70
C GLU A 333 -21.28 31.70 44.48
N LEU A 334 -20.46 32.30 43.59
CA LEU A 334 -20.94 32.88 42.32
C LEU A 334 -21.59 31.84 41.39
N SER A 335 -21.11 30.60 41.43
CA SER A 335 -21.65 29.50 40.61
C SER A 335 -23.00 29.00 41.13
N ASN A 336 -23.23 29.10 42.44
CA ASN A 336 -24.44 28.61 43.12
C ASN A 336 -25.54 29.67 43.31
N ASP A 337 -25.21 30.97 43.32
CA ASP A 337 -26.18 32.05 43.52
C ASP A 337 -26.13 33.12 42.41
N LYS A 338 -27.20 33.19 41.62
CA LYS A 338 -27.35 34.16 40.51
C LYS A 338 -27.39 35.62 40.96
N ASN A 339 -27.55 35.89 42.25
CA ASN A 339 -27.58 37.25 42.82
C ASN A 339 -26.25 37.68 43.45
N CYS A 340 -25.23 36.82 43.43
CA CYS A 340 -23.92 37.14 43.99
C CYS A 340 -23.17 38.12 43.06
N ALA A 341 -22.80 39.29 43.57
CA ALA A 341 -22.07 40.29 42.80
C ALA A 341 -20.59 39.90 42.67
N LEU A 342 -20.05 39.92 41.46
CA LEU A 342 -18.61 39.77 41.20
C LEU A 342 -17.84 40.77 42.06
N THR A 343 -16.93 40.30 42.90
CA THR A 343 -15.99 41.20 43.57
C THR A 343 -15.12 41.90 42.51
N PRO A 344 -15.01 43.24 42.53
CA PRO A 344 -14.39 44.00 41.44
C PRO A 344 -12.86 43.83 41.31
N ASN A 345 -12.23 42.97 42.12
CA ASN A 345 -10.78 42.87 42.25
C ASN A 345 -10.22 41.46 41.97
N LEU A 346 -11.03 40.50 41.52
CA LEU A 346 -10.54 39.16 41.20
C LEU A 346 -9.79 39.17 39.86
N ASP A 347 -8.54 38.71 39.87
CA ASP A 347 -7.73 38.59 38.65
C ASP A 347 -8.41 37.64 37.65
N GLN A 348 -8.44 38.05 36.37
CA GLN A 348 -9.16 37.31 35.33
C GLN A 348 -8.51 35.95 35.05
N GLY A 349 -7.18 35.87 35.05
CA GLY A 349 -6.46 34.61 34.88
C GLY A 349 -6.72 33.65 36.04
N LEU A 350 -6.71 34.17 37.27
CA LEU A 350 -7.04 33.41 38.48
C LEU A 350 -8.50 32.90 38.45
N PHE A 351 -9.45 33.74 38.05
CA PHE A 351 -10.86 33.36 37.92
C PHE A 351 -11.02 32.21 36.92
N VAL A 352 -10.45 32.35 35.71
CA VAL A 352 -10.56 31.33 34.65
C VAL A 352 -9.89 30.03 35.08
N PHE A 353 -8.71 30.09 35.71
CA PHE A 353 -8.00 28.92 36.21
C PHE A 353 -8.81 28.16 37.26
N ILE A 354 -9.28 28.84 38.31
CA ILE A 354 -10.06 28.19 39.38
C ILE A 354 -11.35 27.60 38.82
N ASN A 355 -12.06 28.33 37.94
CA ASN A 355 -13.30 27.85 37.36
C ASN A 355 -13.08 26.59 36.50
N ALA A 356 -11.99 26.57 35.72
CA ALA A 356 -11.60 25.38 34.97
C ALA A 356 -11.31 24.20 35.92
N GLU A 357 -10.54 24.40 37.00
CA GLU A 357 -10.24 23.36 37.99
C GLU A 357 -11.48 22.82 38.71
N ILE A 358 -12.42 23.69 39.10
CA ILE A 358 -13.71 23.29 39.70
C ILE A 358 -14.49 22.38 38.74
N HIS A 359 -14.56 22.72 37.45
CA HIS A 359 -15.27 21.91 36.45
C HIS A 359 -14.66 20.50 36.28
N LEU A 360 -13.35 20.31 36.52
CA LEU A 360 -12.73 18.98 36.39
C LEU A 360 -13.22 17.98 37.43
N MET A 361 -13.45 18.48 38.65
CA MET A 361 -13.64 17.67 39.84
C MET A 361 -15.07 17.13 39.98
N ASN A 362 -15.93 17.35 38.98
CA ASN A 362 -17.38 17.07 38.98
C ASN A 362 -18.13 17.83 40.10
N GLU A 363 -19.10 18.67 39.74
CA GLU A 363 -19.78 19.60 40.66
C GLU A 363 -20.37 18.91 41.91
N GLU A 364 -20.81 17.65 41.79
CA GLU A 364 -21.40 16.88 42.89
C GLU A 364 -20.39 16.37 43.93
N LYS A 365 -19.11 16.17 43.55
CA LYS A 365 -18.03 15.73 44.45
C LYS A 365 -17.23 16.90 45.05
N CYS A 366 -17.55 18.14 44.65
CA CYS A 366 -16.74 19.34 44.88
C CYS A 366 -17.07 20.09 46.19
N TYR A 367 -17.62 19.40 47.19
CA TYR A 367 -17.99 19.96 48.48
C TYR A 367 -17.05 19.47 49.59
N GLY A 368 -16.07 20.30 49.96
CA GLY A 368 -15.16 20.01 51.09
C GLY A 368 -13.82 20.73 51.02
N GLU A 369 -13.06 20.66 52.12
CA GLU A 369 -11.69 21.20 52.23
C GLU A 369 -10.71 20.48 51.27
N GLU A 370 -10.93 19.19 50.99
CA GLU A 370 -10.09 18.39 50.09
C GLU A 370 -10.08 18.92 48.64
N ALA A 371 -11.21 19.42 48.14
CA ALA A 371 -11.29 20.03 46.81
C ALA A 371 -10.59 21.39 46.78
N GLU A 372 -10.68 22.19 47.85
CA GLU A 372 -9.91 23.44 47.96
C GLU A 372 -8.41 23.16 48.00
N ASP A 373 -7.97 22.16 48.76
CA ASP A 373 -6.57 21.73 48.85
C ASP A 373 -6.02 21.33 47.49
N ALA A 374 -6.78 20.57 46.72
CA ALA A 374 -6.37 20.12 45.41
C ALA A 374 -6.26 21.26 44.39
N ILE A 375 -7.19 22.24 44.41
CA ILE A 375 -7.10 23.43 43.56
C ILE A 375 -5.91 24.32 43.96
N VAL A 376 -5.66 24.50 45.27
CA VAL A 376 -4.48 25.22 45.77
C VAL A 376 -3.19 24.54 45.29
N LYS A 377 -3.10 23.21 45.39
CA LYS A 377 -1.97 22.42 44.88
C LYS A 377 -1.80 22.59 43.37
N ALA A 378 -2.88 22.55 42.59
CA ALA A 378 -2.85 22.77 41.15
C ALA A 378 -2.32 24.17 40.80
N TYR A 379 -2.79 25.20 41.50
CA TYR A 379 -2.31 26.58 41.34
C TYR A 379 -0.83 26.74 41.68
N GLN A 380 -0.36 26.16 42.79
CA GLN A 380 1.06 26.19 43.19
C GLN A 380 1.94 25.53 42.12
N LYS A 381 1.52 24.37 41.59
CA LYS A 381 2.20 23.70 40.47
C LYS A 381 2.21 24.54 39.20
N ALA A 382 1.09 25.19 38.87
CA ALA A 382 0.98 26.07 37.70
C ALA A 382 1.92 27.29 37.80
N CYS A 383 2.04 27.90 38.98
CA CYS A 383 2.93 29.05 39.20
C CYS A 383 4.43 28.71 39.00
N ALA A 384 4.79 27.45 39.19
CA ALA A 384 6.15 26.92 39.03
C ALA A 384 6.53 26.59 37.58
N LEU A 385 5.59 26.68 36.63
CA LEU A 385 5.84 26.36 35.23
C LEU A 385 6.75 27.38 34.55
N PRO A 386 7.67 26.93 33.68
CA PRO A 386 8.50 27.83 32.86
C PRO A 386 7.67 28.50 31.76
N LYS A 387 8.21 29.56 31.14
CA LYS A 387 7.62 30.15 29.93
C LYS A 387 8.13 29.39 28.70
N LEU A 388 7.23 28.97 27.81
CA LEU A 388 7.57 28.24 26.59
C LEU A 388 7.52 29.12 25.35
N SER A 389 8.48 28.92 24.46
CA SER A 389 8.41 29.39 23.07
C SER A 389 7.39 28.55 22.27
N PRO A 390 6.95 29.01 21.09
CA PRO A 390 6.06 28.23 20.23
C PRO A 390 6.60 26.83 19.88
N SER A 391 7.92 26.71 19.65
CA SER A 391 8.55 25.40 19.38
C SER A 391 8.58 24.50 20.62
N GLN A 392 8.63 25.08 21.82
CA GLN A 392 8.56 24.33 23.08
C GLN A 392 7.12 23.91 23.45
N MET A 393 6.09 24.64 22.99
CA MET A 393 4.69 24.26 23.19
C MET A 393 4.33 22.94 22.50
N GLU A 394 4.86 22.71 21.30
CA GLU A 394 4.70 21.44 20.60
C GLU A 394 5.33 20.27 21.37
N GLN A 395 6.49 20.54 21.97
CA GLN A 395 7.20 19.58 22.82
C GLN A 395 6.43 19.30 24.12
N PHE A 396 5.80 20.32 24.70
CA PHE A 396 4.90 20.15 25.84
C PHE A 396 3.72 19.23 25.49
N GLU A 397 3.09 19.40 24.32
CA GLU A 397 2.01 18.51 23.88
C GLU A 397 2.46 17.05 23.71
N LEU A 398 3.63 16.82 23.13
CA LEU A 398 4.26 15.49 23.05
C LEU A 398 4.41 14.84 24.43
N LEU A 399 4.86 15.62 25.42
CA LEU A 399 5.02 15.12 26.79
C LEU A 399 3.68 14.77 27.44
N ILE A 400 2.61 15.55 27.19
CA ILE A 400 1.27 15.22 27.69
C ILE A 400 0.85 13.85 27.20
N TRP A 401 0.97 13.58 25.89
CA TRP A 401 0.63 12.29 25.31
C TRP A 401 1.49 11.15 25.88
N LYS A 402 2.78 11.39 26.11
CA LYS A 402 3.69 10.40 26.71
C LYS A 402 3.25 10.01 28.12
N ILE A 403 2.91 10.99 28.97
CA ILE A 403 2.51 10.73 30.36
C ILE A 403 1.13 10.08 30.41
N ILE A 404 0.19 10.52 29.56
CA ILE A 404 -1.13 9.87 29.46
C ILE A 404 -0.98 8.38 29.13
N GLU A 405 -0.07 8.03 28.24
CA GLU A 405 0.22 6.63 27.96
C GLU A 405 0.87 5.92 29.15
N GLU A 406 1.88 6.52 29.80
CA GLU A 406 2.55 5.90 30.95
C GLU A 406 1.61 5.61 32.13
N GLU A 407 0.63 6.49 32.38
CA GLU A 407 -0.35 6.33 33.45
C GLU A 407 -1.50 5.39 33.05
N GLY A 408 -1.78 5.27 31.75
CA GLY A 408 -2.95 4.54 31.23
C GLY A 408 -2.67 3.14 30.68
N ASP A 409 -1.43 2.83 30.30
CA ASP A 409 -1.03 1.59 29.59
C ASP A 409 -1.96 1.27 28.39
N LEU A 410 -2.29 2.29 27.61
CA LEU A 410 -3.31 2.21 26.56
C LEU A 410 -2.78 1.54 25.30
N LEU A 411 -1.48 1.70 25.00
CA LEU A 411 -0.89 1.08 23.82
C LEU A 411 -0.76 -0.43 23.96
N SER A 412 -0.68 -0.97 25.18
CA SER A 412 -0.63 -2.43 25.43
C SER A 412 -1.90 -3.16 24.96
N HIS A 413 -3.02 -2.45 24.85
CA HIS A 413 -4.28 -2.96 24.32
C HIS A 413 -4.35 -2.97 22.78
N THR A 414 -3.42 -2.29 22.10
CA THR A 414 -3.38 -2.27 20.64
C THR A 414 -2.75 -3.56 20.11
N PRO A 415 -3.42 -4.31 19.21
CA PRO A 415 -2.84 -5.51 18.62
C PRO A 415 -1.46 -5.24 17.98
N PRO A 416 -0.44 -6.10 18.19
CA PRO A 416 0.93 -5.83 17.74
C PRO A 416 1.07 -5.54 16.24
N ASP A 417 0.31 -6.25 15.40
CA ASP A 417 0.30 -6.04 13.95
C ASP A 417 -0.25 -4.66 13.57
N ILE A 418 -1.25 -4.17 14.31
CA ILE A 418 -1.82 -2.83 14.11
C ILE A 418 -0.85 -1.77 14.61
N TYR A 419 -0.28 -1.94 15.81
CA TYR A 419 0.73 -1.03 16.35
C TYR A 419 1.87 -0.82 15.36
N THR A 420 2.45 -1.92 14.86
CA THR A 420 3.56 -1.90 13.90
C THR A 420 3.17 -1.17 12.60
N LEU A 421 1.93 -1.37 12.13
CA LEU A 421 1.42 -0.68 10.94
C LEU A 421 1.27 0.83 11.17
N LEU A 422 0.69 1.24 12.30
CA LEU A 422 0.52 2.65 12.65
C LEU A 422 1.86 3.35 12.84
N GLU A 423 2.79 2.73 13.57
CA GLU A 423 4.15 3.22 13.77
C GLU A 423 4.86 3.43 12.44
N LYS A 424 4.85 2.42 11.56
CA LYS A 424 5.48 2.49 10.25
C LYS A 424 4.93 3.65 9.41
N GLU A 425 3.61 3.83 9.37
CA GLU A 425 3.01 4.91 8.57
C GLU A 425 3.26 6.29 9.18
N LEU A 426 3.32 6.42 10.51
CA LEU A 426 3.78 7.64 11.17
C LEU A 426 5.22 7.97 10.78
N GLY A 427 6.11 6.97 10.82
CA GLY A 427 7.50 7.10 10.38
C GLY A 427 7.58 7.57 8.93
N ASN A 428 6.89 6.91 8.01
CA ASN A 428 6.85 7.30 6.59
C ASN A 428 6.42 8.76 6.39
N ILE A 429 5.37 9.21 7.08
CA ILE A 429 4.85 10.58 6.94
C ILE A 429 5.83 11.61 7.52
N LEU A 430 6.44 11.30 8.66
CA LEU A 430 7.46 12.13 9.28
C LEU A 430 8.71 12.24 8.41
N ILE A 431 9.18 11.13 7.84
CA ILE A 431 10.34 11.06 6.95
C ILE A 431 10.12 11.89 5.69
N ASP A 432 8.92 11.86 5.12
CA ASP A 432 8.57 12.69 3.95
C ASP A 432 8.44 14.19 4.32
N ASN A 433 8.15 14.50 5.59
CA ASN A 433 7.86 15.85 6.06
C ASN A 433 8.56 16.19 7.39
N PRO A 434 9.90 16.12 7.48
CA PRO A 434 10.63 16.16 8.76
C PRO A 434 10.58 17.53 9.46
N LYS A 435 10.03 18.55 8.80
CA LYS A 435 9.87 19.92 9.34
C LYS A 435 8.43 20.24 9.75
N GLN A 436 7.49 19.33 9.53
CA GLN A 436 6.10 19.55 9.93
C GLN A 436 5.95 19.32 11.43
N SER A 437 5.03 20.08 12.04
CA SER A 437 4.68 19.92 13.46
C SER A 437 4.02 18.57 13.73
N PHE A 438 4.16 18.05 14.94
CA PHE A 438 3.47 16.90 15.53
C PHE A 438 2.01 16.79 15.08
N ARG A 439 1.20 17.83 15.30
CA ARG A 439 -0.23 17.84 14.93
C ARG A 439 -0.47 17.64 13.43
N MET A 440 0.41 18.18 12.59
CA MET A 440 0.31 18.04 11.13
C MET A 440 0.66 16.61 10.69
N ILE A 441 1.66 15.98 11.32
CA ILE A 441 1.99 14.57 11.10
C ILE A 441 0.80 13.68 11.47
N ILE A 442 0.20 13.88 12.65
CA ILE A 442 -1.00 13.15 13.09
C ILE A 442 -2.17 13.37 12.12
N SER A 443 -2.43 14.62 11.71
CA SER A 443 -3.49 14.94 10.74
C SER A 443 -3.29 14.23 9.40
N ASN A 444 -2.06 14.23 8.88
CA ASN A 444 -1.71 13.55 7.64
C ASN A 444 -1.88 12.02 7.75
N ALA A 445 -1.49 11.43 8.88
CA ALA A 445 -1.68 10.01 9.15
C ALA A 445 -3.16 9.64 9.21
N LEU A 446 -3.97 10.43 9.92
CA LEU A 446 -5.43 10.24 9.97
C LEU A 446 -6.06 10.32 8.59
N GLN A 447 -5.69 11.32 7.78
CA GLN A 447 -6.19 11.45 6.42
C GLN A 447 -5.78 10.27 5.53
N PHE A 448 -4.55 9.78 5.69
CA PHE A 448 -4.06 8.61 4.98
C PHE A 448 -4.90 7.38 5.31
N PHE A 449 -5.07 7.04 6.61
CA PHE A 449 -5.86 5.88 7.02
C PHE A 449 -7.34 5.99 6.60
N LYS A 450 -7.96 7.17 6.71
CA LYS A 450 -9.32 7.40 6.19
C LYS A 450 -9.43 7.06 4.71
N LYS A 451 -8.51 7.56 3.87
CA LYS A 451 -8.48 7.28 2.42
C LYS A 451 -8.26 5.80 2.12
N VAL A 452 -7.39 5.12 2.87
CA VAL A 452 -7.16 3.67 2.71
C VAL A 452 -8.41 2.88 3.05
N LEU A 453 -9.09 3.22 4.14
CA LEU A 453 -10.30 2.52 4.59
C LEU A 453 -11.53 2.76 3.71
N GLU A 454 -11.58 3.89 3.00
CA GLU A 454 -12.56 4.17 1.93
C GLU A 454 -12.33 3.33 0.66
N THR A 455 -11.14 2.77 0.48
CA THR A 455 -10.79 2.03 -0.74
C THR A 455 -11.41 0.63 -0.68
N SER A 456 -12.25 0.29 -1.67
CA SER A 456 -12.87 -1.04 -1.76
C SER A 456 -11.80 -2.12 -1.93
N MET A 457 -11.75 -3.06 -0.98
CA MET A 457 -10.85 -4.21 -0.97
C MET A 457 -11.62 -5.47 -1.37
N ASP A 458 -12.11 -5.49 -2.61
CA ASP A 458 -12.61 -6.73 -3.23
C ASP A 458 -11.40 -7.63 -3.53
N ASP A 459 -11.34 -8.79 -2.86
CA ASP A 459 -10.17 -9.67 -2.86
C ASP A 459 -9.74 -10.07 -4.28
N GLU A 460 -10.68 -10.40 -5.18
CA GLU A 460 -10.35 -10.81 -6.55
C GLU A 460 -9.78 -9.65 -7.37
N LYS A 461 -10.39 -8.46 -7.26
CA LYS A 461 -9.93 -7.25 -7.95
C LYS A 461 -8.56 -6.80 -7.45
N VAL A 462 -8.34 -6.85 -6.14
CA VAL A 462 -7.04 -6.52 -5.51
C VAL A 462 -5.98 -7.51 -5.99
N GLU A 463 -6.29 -8.80 -6.00
CA GLU A 463 -5.34 -9.84 -6.41
C GLU A 463 -4.87 -9.66 -7.86
N ASN A 464 -5.80 -9.41 -8.78
CA ASN A 464 -5.49 -9.19 -10.20
C ASN A 464 -4.66 -7.92 -10.44
N LYS A 465 -4.91 -6.85 -9.67
CA LYS A 465 -4.10 -5.62 -9.71
C LYS A 465 -2.70 -5.87 -9.17
N VAL A 466 -2.58 -6.50 -8.00
CA VAL A 466 -1.27 -6.83 -7.41
C VAL A 466 -0.45 -7.67 -8.39
N GLU A 467 -1.04 -8.67 -9.03
CA GLU A 467 -0.35 -9.50 -10.03
C GLU A 467 0.22 -8.70 -11.21
N THR A 468 -0.50 -7.68 -11.66
CA THR A 468 -0.04 -6.79 -12.75
C THR A 468 1.15 -5.92 -12.32
N TRP A 469 1.12 -5.42 -11.08
CA TRP A 469 2.18 -4.58 -10.52
C TRP A 469 3.46 -5.38 -10.21
N VAL A 470 3.33 -6.50 -9.47
CA VAL A 470 4.47 -7.32 -9.03
C VAL A 470 5.23 -8.01 -10.17
N ALA A 471 4.63 -8.11 -11.36
CA ALA A 471 5.31 -8.57 -12.56
C ALA A 471 6.47 -7.63 -12.98
N GLN A 472 6.46 -6.38 -12.51
CA GLN A 472 7.45 -5.36 -12.82
C GLN A 472 8.56 -5.27 -11.77
N ASN A 473 8.34 -5.77 -10.55
CA ASN A 473 9.22 -5.56 -9.41
C ASN A 473 9.53 -4.06 -9.22
N ASP A 474 10.71 -3.72 -8.69
CA ASP A 474 11.11 -2.33 -8.44
C ASP A 474 11.22 -1.44 -9.70
N MET A 475 11.23 -2.01 -10.92
CA MET A 475 11.29 -1.23 -12.16
C MET A 475 10.07 -0.32 -12.35
N LEU A 476 8.93 -0.66 -11.71
CA LEU A 476 7.73 0.19 -11.74
C LEU A 476 8.00 1.60 -11.25
N ILE A 477 9.03 1.80 -10.42
CA ILE A 477 9.37 3.10 -9.84
C ILE A 477 9.73 4.16 -10.89
N ARG A 478 10.21 3.75 -12.08
CA ARG A 478 10.46 4.66 -13.20
C ARG A 478 9.20 5.40 -13.65
N THR A 479 8.03 4.78 -13.47
CA THR A 479 6.74 5.32 -13.91
C THR A 479 6.01 6.13 -12.84
N ILE A 480 6.58 6.24 -11.65
CA ILE A 480 6.02 7.02 -10.53
C ILE A 480 6.72 8.36 -10.46
N HIS A 481 5.94 9.41 -10.18
CA HIS A 481 6.48 10.74 -9.95
C HIS A 481 6.63 11.00 -8.45
N PHE A 482 7.85 11.36 -8.04
CA PHE A 482 8.12 11.92 -6.71
C PHE A 482 8.27 13.44 -6.84
N ASP A 483 7.89 14.18 -5.79
CA ASP A 483 8.11 15.62 -5.76
C ASP A 483 9.63 15.91 -5.66
N PRO A 484 10.22 16.59 -6.68
CA PRO A 484 11.65 16.92 -6.70
C PRO A 484 12.08 17.85 -5.55
N LYS A 485 11.14 18.44 -4.82
CA LYS A 485 11.40 19.33 -3.68
C LYS A 485 11.51 18.59 -2.34
N THR A 486 11.32 17.26 -2.32
CA THR A 486 11.48 16.47 -1.10
C THR A 486 12.92 16.53 -0.60
N SER A 487 13.11 16.77 0.71
CA SER A 487 14.44 17.02 1.29
C SER A 487 15.39 15.83 1.14
N LEU A 488 14.89 14.60 1.26
CA LEU A 488 15.70 13.39 1.11
C LEU A 488 16.13 13.13 -0.33
N LEU A 489 15.27 13.41 -1.31
CA LEU A 489 15.62 13.25 -2.72
C LEU A 489 16.72 14.24 -3.12
N GLN A 490 16.60 15.50 -2.70
CA GLN A 490 17.64 16.52 -2.89
C GLN A 490 18.96 16.14 -2.19
N LEU A 491 18.88 15.55 -1.00
CA LEU A 491 20.05 15.05 -0.28
C LEU A 491 20.76 13.95 -1.07
N LEU A 492 20.02 12.98 -1.61
CA LEU A 492 20.55 11.89 -2.43
C LEU A 492 21.19 12.40 -3.72
N GLU A 493 20.52 13.29 -4.46
CA GLU A 493 21.06 13.88 -5.69
C GLU A 493 22.34 14.67 -5.43
N LYS A 494 22.36 15.47 -4.36
CA LYS A 494 23.54 16.23 -3.95
C LYS A 494 24.66 15.28 -3.54
N GLY A 495 24.35 14.27 -2.74
CA GLY A 495 25.31 13.27 -2.28
C GLY A 495 25.93 12.45 -3.41
N TRP A 496 25.17 12.18 -4.48
CA TRP A 496 25.66 11.53 -5.69
C TRP A 496 26.68 12.40 -6.42
N LYS A 497 26.33 13.67 -6.66
CA LYS A 497 27.19 14.65 -7.36
C LYS A 497 28.47 14.95 -6.58
N GLU A 498 28.38 15.18 -5.26
CA GLU A 498 29.54 15.51 -4.41
C GLU A 498 30.58 14.38 -4.36
N GLN A 499 30.13 13.13 -4.42
CA GLN A 499 31.01 11.95 -4.40
C GLN A 499 31.54 11.58 -5.78
N ASN A 500 31.13 12.29 -6.85
CA ASN A 500 31.47 11.98 -8.25
C ASN A 500 31.26 10.50 -8.57
N LEU A 501 30.12 9.95 -8.16
CA LEU A 501 29.81 8.53 -8.33
C LEU A 501 29.53 8.20 -9.79
N ASP A 502 29.93 6.99 -10.18
CA ASP A 502 29.72 6.42 -11.49
C ASP A 502 28.82 5.19 -11.39
N GLU A 503 27.90 5.05 -12.35
CA GLU A 503 26.89 3.99 -12.36
C GLU A 503 27.51 2.60 -12.45
N GLN A 504 28.67 2.46 -13.08
CA GLN A 504 29.28 1.14 -13.28
C GLN A 504 30.06 0.62 -12.06
N THR A 505 30.38 1.51 -11.12
CA THR A 505 31.34 1.23 -10.04
C THR A 505 30.83 1.57 -8.65
N VAL A 506 29.69 2.24 -8.52
CA VAL A 506 29.13 2.63 -7.23
C VAL A 506 28.89 1.43 -6.32
N ASN A 507 29.17 1.58 -5.02
CA ASN A 507 28.68 0.65 -4.02
C ASN A 507 27.36 1.18 -3.44
N HIS A 508 26.24 0.57 -3.87
CA HIS A 508 24.89 0.99 -3.49
C HIS A 508 24.67 1.00 -1.97
N GLU A 509 25.11 -0.05 -1.26
CA GLU A 509 24.94 -0.19 0.19
C GLU A 509 25.69 0.90 0.93
N ARG A 510 26.97 1.09 0.59
CA ARG A 510 27.80 2.15 1.17
C ARG A 510 27.24 3.54 0.90
N PHE A 511 26.70 3.77 -0.31
CA PHE A 511 26.08 5.05 -0.63
C PHE A 511 24.88 5.32 0.28
N ILE A 512 23.98 4.35 0.44
CA ILE A 512 22.83 4.47 1.33
C ILE A 512 23.25 4.69 2.78
N ASP A 513 24.23 3.95 3.30
CA ASP A 513 24.70 4.12 4.68
C ASP A 513 25.26 5.55 4.93
N VAL A 514 25.97 6.13 3.96
CA VAL A 514 26.44 7.53 4.06
C VAL A 514 25.27 8.51 4.01
N MET A 515 24.28 8.26 3.16
CA MET A 515 23.11 9.14 3.03
C MET A 515 22.19 9.05 4.24
N GLU A 516 22.04 7.87 4.83
CA GLU A 516 21.35 7.61 6.09
C GLU A 516 21.98 8.43 7.22
N LYS A 517 23.31 8.36 7.36
CA LYS A 517 24.04 9.17 8.34
C LYS A 517 23.84 10.68 8.12
N LYS A 518 23.98 11.16 6.87
CA LYS A 518 23.74 12.58 6.54
C LYS A 518 22.28 13.00 6.84
N ALA A 519 21.31 12.13 6.58
CA ALA A 519 19.91 12.39 6.85
C ALA A 519 19.64 12.51 8.35
N LEU A 520 20.21 11.62 9.18
CA LEU A 520 20.10 11.67 10.64
C LEU A 520 20.83 12.87 11.24
N GLU A 521 21.97 13.28 10.68
CA GLU A 521 22.65 14.52 11.07
C GLU A 521 21.82 15.77 10.75
N THR A 522 21.09 15.76 9.62
CA THR A 522 20.25 16.88 9.18
C THR A 522 18.90 16.91 9.91
N PHE A 523 18.33 15.74 10.21
CA PHE A 523 17.02 15.54 10.82
C PHE A 523 17.13 14.53 11.98
N PRO A 524 17.65 14.94 13.16
CA PRO A 524 17.90 14.03 14.27
C PRO A 524 16.66 13.26 14.75
N LEU A 525 15.47 13.86 14.62
CA LEU A 525 14.20 13.28 15.04
C LEU A 525 13.81 12.02 14.23
N LEU A 526 14.45 11.77 13.09
CA LEU A 526 14.27 10.56 12.31
C LEU A 526 15.00 9.34 12.90
N SER A 527 15.82 9.52 13.94
CA SER A 527 16.54 8.41 14.59
C SER A 527 15.61 7.34 15.14
N SER A 528 14.42 7.74 15.59
CA SER A 528 13.40 6.82 16.11
C SER A 528 12.72 5.98 15.03
N PHE A 529 12.95 6.29 13.75
CA PHE A 529 12.40 5.64 12.56
C PHE A 529 13.51 5.28 11.56
N GLN A 530 14.66 4.86 12.07
CA GLN A 530 15.86 4.62 11.26
C GLN A 530 15.64 3.54 10.20
N GLU A 531 14.92 2.46 10.53
CA GLU A 531 14.62 1.37 9.60
C GLU A 531 13.71 1.85 8.45
N GLU A 532 12.65 2.60 8.77
CA GLU A 532 11.77 3.23 7.79
C GLU A 532 12.52 4.25 6.93
N LEU A 533 13.43 5.02 7.52
CA LEU A 533 14.28 5.97 6.81
C LEU A 533 15.16 5.25 5.79
N LYS A 534 15.79 4.13 6.18
CA LYS A 534 16.62 3.33 5.28
C LYS A 534 15.81 2.77 4.11
N VAL A 535 14.62 2.23 4.38
CA VAL A 535 13.69 1.79 3.33
C VAL A 535 13.33 2.95 2.40
N ARG A 536 13.00 4.12 2.94
CA ARG A 536 12.63 5.29 2.14
C ARG A 536 13.79 5.79 1.28
N LEU A 537 15.01 5.81 1.81
CA LEU A 537 16.22 6.17 1.07
C LEU A 537 16.48 5.20 -0.09
N TRP A 538 16.29 3.89 0.12
CA TRP A 538 16.38 2.90 -0.97
C TRP A 538 15.35 3.14 -2.07
N ILE A 539 14.10 3.44 -1.72
CA ILE A 539 13.05 3.77 -2.69
C ILE A 539 13.47 4.99 -3.51
N LEU A 540 13.82 6.09 -2.85
CA LEU A 540 14.20 7.33 -3.53
C LEU A 540 15.49 7.17 -4.35
N TYR A 541 16.45 6.38 -3.88
CA TYR A 541 17.68 6.10 -4.62
C TYR A 541 17.41 5.26 -5.87
N LYS A 542 16.56 4.23 -5.80
CA LYS A 542 16.12 3.48 -6.97
C LYS A 542 15.36 4.38 -7.94
N TYR A 543 14.53 5.30 -7.45
CA TYR A 543 13.88 6.29 -8.31
C TYR A 543 14.90 7.12 -9.10
N LEU A 544 15.90 7.70 -8.41
CA LEU A 544 16.98 8.45 -9.05
C LEU A 544 17.78 7.59 -10.03
N TRP A 545 18.08 6.35 -9.64
CA TRP A 545 18.74 5.38 -10.51
C TRP A 545 17.95 5.17 -11.79
N TYR A 546 16.68 4.83 -11.75
CA TYR A 546 15.93 4.53 -12.96
C TYR A 546 15.56 5.76 -13.80
N THR A 547 15.66 6.98 -13.26
CA THR A 547 15.16 8.20 -13.92
C THR A 547 16.23 9.27 -14.14
N ILE A 548 16.90 9.76 -13.10
CA ILE A 548 17.73 10.97 -13.15
C ILE A 548 19.18 10.66 -13.51
N PHE A 549 19.74 9.57 -13.00
CA PHE A 549 21.13 9.23 -13.26
C PHE A 549 21.35 8.64 -14.67
N SER A 550 20.28 8.15 -15.29
CA SER A 550 20.28 7.67 -16.67
C SER A 550 20.61 8.77 -17.68
N ASP A 551 21.48 8.45 -18.63
CA ASP A 551 21.70 9.24 -19.85
C ASP A 551 20.56 9.12 -20.88
N GLY A 552 19.55 8.29 -20.58
CA GLY A 552 18.40 8.03 -21.45
C GLY A 552 18.64 6.96 -22.52
N SER A 553 19.87 6.47 -22.68
CA SER A 553 20.22 5.48 -23.72
C SER A 553 19.76 4.05 -23.40
N SER A 554 19.50 3.78 -22.12
CA SER A 554 19.17 2.45 -21.61
C SER A 554 17.69 2.33 -21.25
N SER A 555 17.11 1.18 -21.55
CA SER A 555 15.78 0.76 -21.09
C SER A 555 15.75 0.56 -19.57
N THR A 556 14.56 0.52 -18.96
CA THR A 556 14.44 0.28 -17.50
C THR A 556 15.06 -1.06 -17.14
N TYR A 557 14.83 -2.07 -17.98
CA TYR A 557 15.32 -3.42 -17.75
C TYR A 557 16.85 -3.52 -17.85
N GLU A 558 17.49 -2.82 -18.79
CA GLU A 558 18.96 -2.72 -18.83
C GLU A 558 19.51 -2.08 -17.56
N ARG A 559 18.87 -1.04 -17.03
CA ARG A 559 19.26 -0.41 -15.76
C ARG A 559 19.03 -1.31 -14.55
N PHE A 560 17.99 -2.15 -14.58
CA PHE A 560 17.74 -3.17 -13.57
C PHE A 560 18.85 -4.23 -13.56
N LEU A 561 19.27 -4.69 -14.75
CA LEU A 561 20.40 -5.61 -14.88
C LEU A 561 21.71 -4.97 -14.42
N LEU A 562 21.96 -3.70 -14.78
CA LEU A 562 23.14 -2.96 -14.34
C LEU A 562 23.20 -2.83 -12.81
N TRP A 563 22.09 -2.47 -12.16
CA TRP A 563 21.99 -2.40 -10.70
C TRP A 563 22.45 -3.70 -10.03
N HIS A 564 21.91 -4.84 -10.50
CA HIS A 564 22.25 -6.14 -9.94
C HIS A 564 23.68 -6.56 -10.29
N GLN A 565 24.16 -6.23 -11.49
CA GLN A 565 25.55 -6.49 -11.88
C GLN A 565 26.53 -5.75 -10.97
N VAL A 566 26.27 -4.47 -10.68
CA VAL A 566 27.08 -3.63 -9.79
C VAL A 566 27.04 -4.18 -8.36
N LEU A 567 25.87 -4.57 -7.87
CA LEU A 567 25.73 -5.19 -6.55
C LEU A 567 26.54 -6.50 -6.44
N LEU A 568 26.45 -7.37 -7.44
CA LEU A 568 27.19 -8.63 -7.47
C LEU A 568 28.70 -8.40 -7.55
N LYS A 569 29.18 -7.47 -8.39
CA LYS A 569 30.61 -7.13 -8.48
C LYS A 569 31.15 -6.60 -7.14
N ASN A 570 30.37 -5.82 -6.42
CA ASN A 570 30.78 -5.31 -5.11
C ASN A 570 30.84 -6.39 -4.03
N ARG A 571 29.87 -7.32 -4.02
CA ARG A 571 29.82 -8.42 -3.03
C ARG A 571 30.79 -9.56 -3.35
N HIS A 572 31.11 -9.74 -4.63
CA HIS A 572 31.93 -10.83 -5.16
C HIS A 572 32.94 -10.33 -6.21
N PRO A 573 33.91 -9.49 -5.81
CA PRO A 573 34.91 -8.92 -6.72
C PRO A 573 35.79 -9.99 -7.40
N GLU A 574 35.85 -11.20 -6.84
CA GLU A 574 36.63 -12.33 -7.33
C GLU A 574 35.96 -13.10 -8.49
N TRP A 575 34.68 -12.85 -8.78
CA TRP A 575 33.95 -13.63 -9.79
C TRP A 575 34.40 -13.30 -11.22
N SER A 576 34.51 -14.33 -12.05
CA SER A 576 34.73 -14.15 -13.49
C SER A 576 33.52 -13.50 -14.16
N LYS A 577 33.74 -12.92 -15.34
CA LYS A 577 32.66 -12.35 -16.17
C LYS A 577 31.62 -13.41 -16.53
N GLU A 578 32.02 -14.65 -16.82
CA GLU A 578 31.04 -15.71 -17.10
C GLU A 578 30.19 -16.03 -15.87
N LYS A 579 30.80 -16.09 -14.68
CA LYS A 579 30.06 -16.41 -13.45
C LYS A 579 29.09 -15.30 -13.06
N LEU A 580 29.48 -14.05 -13.24
CA LEU A 580 28.61 -12.88 -13.06
C LEU A 580 27.41 -12.97 -14.00
N ASN A 581 27.63 -13.21 -15.29
CA ASN A 581 26.55 -13.29 -16.29
C ASN A 581 25.63 -14.49 -16.05
N GLU A 582 26.15 -15.66 -15.65
CA GLU A 582 25.35 -16.83 -15.29
C GLU A 582 24.43 -16.52 -14.08
N THR A 583 24.98 -15.88 -13.05
CA THR A 583 24.22 -15.53 -11.84
C THR A 583 23.19 -14.42 -12.14
N LEU A 584 23.55 -13.43 -12.95
CA LEU A 584 22.65 -12.36 -13.35
C LEU A 584 21.47 -12.88 -14.18
N SER A 585 21.72 -13.82 -15.10
CA SER A 585 20.67 -14.52 -15.85
C SER A 585 19.70 -15.23 -14.90
N LYS A 586 20.22 -15.98 -13.91
CA LYS A 586 19.40 -16.68 -12.91
C LYS A 586 18.57 -15.73 -12.06
N LEU A 587 19.16 -14.60 -11.63
CA LEU A 587 18.45 -13.57 -10.88
C LEU A 587 17.35 -12.93 -11.73
N SER A 588 17.63 -12.60 -12.99
CA SER A 588 16.60 -12.07 -13.89
C SER A 588 15.45 -13.06 -14.08
N ASP A 589 15.75 -14.34 -14.30
CA ASP A 589 14.74 -15.39 -14.45
C ASP A 589 13.89 -15.56 -13.18
N GLN A 590 14.48 -15.32 -12.01
CA GLN A 590 13.77 -15.37 -10.73
C GLN A 590 12.90 -14.13 -10.51
N LEU A 591 13.45 -12.93 -10.71
CA LEU A 591 12.81 -11.66 -10.34
C LEU A 591 11.84 -11.15 -11.39
N ILE A 592 12.22 -11.19 -12.68
CA ILE A 592 11.42 -10.74 -13.83
C ILE A 592 11.32 -11.89 -14.86
N PRO A 593 10.61 -12.99 -14.54
CA PRO A 593 10.58 -14.20 -15.36
C PRO A 593 9.96 -14.01 -16.76
N LEU A 594 9.25 -12.90 -16.98
CA LEU A 594 8.62 -12.59 -18.26
C LEU A 594 9.56 -11.82 -19.20
N ALA A 595 10.56 -11.13 -18.67
CA ALA A 595 11.51 -10.38 -19.49
C ALA A 595 12.54 -11.32 -20.13
N PRO A 596 12.89 -11.10 -21.39
CA PRO A 596 13.97 -11.84 -22.02
C PRO A 596 15.33 -11.32 -21.52
N TYR A 597 16.15 -12.23 -20.99
CA TYR A 597 17.54 -11.90 -20.64
C TYR A 597 18.41 -11.87 -21.90
N GLU A 598 19.12 -10.75 -22.09
CA GLU A 598 20.19 -10.59 -23.05
C GLU A 598 21.50 -10.38 -22.28
N ASN A 599 22.59 -10.99 -22.76
CA ASN A 599 23.88 -10.90 -22.07
C ASN A 599 24.31 -9.44 -21.93
N VAL A 600 24.56 -9.01 -20.68
CA VAL A 600 25.12 -7.69 -20.41
C VAL A 600 26.60 -7.71 -20.82
N SER A 601 26.94 -6.87 -21.81
CA SER A 601 28.28 -6.77 -22.41
C SER A 601 29.29 -6.09 -21.52
#